data_AF-A0A0P0GVQ3-F1
#
_entry.id   AF-A0A0P0GVQ3-F1
#
_cell.length_a   1.000
_cell.length_b   1.000
_cell.length_c   1.000
_cell.angle_alpha   90.00
_cell.angle_beta   90.00
_cell.angle_gamma   90.00
#
_symmetry.space_group_name_H-M   'P 1'
#
loop_
_entity.id
_entity.type
_entity.pdbx_description
1 polymer ?
#
loop_
_entity_poly.entity_id
_entity_poly.type
_entity_poly.pdbx_seq_one_letter_code
_entity_poly.pdbx_strand_id
1 'polypeptide(L)'
;MIELAQHIEALLLENDCVIVPGLGGFVAHYASATRVKEENIFLPPTRIIGFNPQLKMNDGLLVQSYMSVYGTNFSDATKMVERKVDELIATLHEDGKVDLPNVGEVRYTIHNTFDFAPYDNKITTPYLYGLDAFEMQELSALEKPSTENVAAYSVPAAIKKEKRTFPIKFNRAYLTNAAAVVAAIVLSFFFSTPIENTEVVEENYAKLLPDELFEKIEKQSLAITPIVVKQNTPTRKSANKQKGTQKKVVAPVAVREVKVGKTPAVSTEAQAKTETSKAVVTSETPKQNVQPVAAKQSVATPKRPYHIIIASVGTEQDAEAMAAQLVAKGFSTAKAIVGDGKMRVSIESCGTEVEAYQALARIRQNEMYKNAWVLKK
;
A
#
# COMPACT_ATOMS: atom_id res chain seq x y z
N MET A 1 -15.86 -0.87 -44.45
CA MET A 1 -15.82 -0.20 -43.13
C MET A 1 -16.51 -0.99 -42.02
N ILE A 2 -17.74 -1.50 -42.22
CA ILE A 2 -18.51 -2.23 -41.19
C ILE A 2 -17.75 -3.42 -40.57
N GLU A 3 -17.03 -4.21 -41.39
CA GLU A 3 -16.27 -5.38 -40.91
C GLU A 3 -15.17 -5.02 -39.89
N LEU A 4 -14.40 -3.95 -40.16
CA LEU A 4 -13.31 -3.52 -39.28
C LEU A 4 -13.87 -3.05 -37.92
N ALA A 5 -14.97 -2.29 -37.95
CA ALA A 5 -15.64 -1.82 -36.74
C ALA A 5 -16.15 -2.99 -35.88
N GLN A 6 -16.71 -4.04 -36.49
CA GLN A 6 -17.18 -5.24 -35.77
C GLN A 6 -16.04 -5.99 -35.07
N HIS A 7 -14.88 -6.12 -35.73
CA HIS A 7 -13.70 -6.72 -35.10
C HIS A 7 -13.19 -5.88 -33.92
N ILE A 8 -13.15 -4.56 -34.07
CA ILE A 8 -12.75 -3.63 -32.99
C ILE A 8 -13.74 -3.72 -31.82
N GLU A 9 -15.04 -3.69 -32.09
CA GLU A 9 -16.10 -3.84 -31.09
C GLU A 9 -15.91 -5.14 -30.29
N ALA A 10 -15.85 -6.29 -30.99
CA ALA A 10 -15.70 -7.59 -30.35
C ALA A 10 -14.43 -7.68 -29.49
N LEU A 11 -13.31 -7.14 -29.98
CA LEU A 11 -12.06 -7.14 -29.22
C LEU A 11 -12.13 -6.24 -27.99
N LEU A 12 -12.79 -5.10 -28.09
CA LEU A 12 -12.98 -4.17 -26.98
C LEU A 12 -13.93 -4.71 -25.91
N LEU A 13 -14.78 -5.71 -26.21
CA LEU A 13 -15.58 -6.38 -25.19
C LEU A 13 -14.73 -7.19 -24.19
N GLU A 14 -13.57 -7.69 -24.63
CA GLU A 14 -12.71 -8.57 -23.84
C GLU A 14 -11.39 -7.91 -23.42
N ASN A 15 -10.91 -6.93 -24.19
CA ASN A 15 -9.56 -6.34 -24.03
C ASN A 15 -9.63 -4.83 -23.78
N ASP A 16 -8.74 -4.33 -22.93
CA ASP A 16 -8.66 -2.90 -22.56
C ASP A 16 -7.95 -2.02 -23.59
N CYS A 17 -7.16 -2.60 -24.49
CA CYS A 17 -6.42 -1.87 -25.51
C CYS A 17 -6.50 -2.66 -26.81
N VAL A 18 -6.88 -1.99 -27.89
CA VAL A 18 -6.89 -2.55 -29.25
C VAL A 18 -6.20 -1.56 -30.17
N ILE A 19 -5.08 -1.98 -30.75
CA ILE A 19 -4.29 -1.13 -31.63
C ILE A 19 -4.64 -1.42 -33.09
N VAL A 20 -5.01 -0.35 -33.80
CA VAL A 20 -5.28 -0.37 -35.24
C VAL A 20 -4.06 0.18 -35.97
N PRO A 21 -3.33 -0.66 -36.74
CA PRO A 21 -2.14 -0.25 -37.45
C PRO A 21 -2.40 0.99 -38.31
N GLY A 22 -1.55 2.02 -38.23
CA GLY A 22 -1.67 3.25 -39.04
C GLY A 22 -2.69 4.28 -38.53
N LEU A 23 -3.73 3.87 -37.80
CA LEU A 23 -4.75 4.77 -37.25
C LEU A 23 -4.41 5.23 -35.82
N GLY A 24 -4.20 4.28 -34.90
CA GLY A 24 -4.01 4.55 -33.47
C GLY A 24 -4.56 3.42 -32.59
N GLY A 25 -4.63 3.65 -31.28
CA GLY A 25 -5.13 2.67 -30.31
C GLY A 25 -6.42 3.10 -29.63
N PHE A 26 -7.39 2.20 -29.57
CA PHE A 26 -8.58 2.32 -28.72
C PHE A 26 -8.26 1.80 -27.33
N VAL A 27 -8.53 2.62 -26.31
CA VAL A 27 -8.24 2.30 -24.91
C VAL A 27 -9.53 2.39 -24.12
N ALA A 28 -9.93 1.29 -23.51
CA ALA A 28 -11.10 1.22 -22.65
C ALA A 28 -10.68 1.42 -21.19
N HIS A 29 -11.22 2.46 -20.56
CA HIS A 29 -10.97 2.79 -19.17
C HIS A 29 -12.15 2.35 -18.30
N TYR A 30 -11.86 1.57 -17.27
CA TYR A 30 -12.84 1.17 -16.27
C TYR A 30 -13.09 2.30 -15.26
N ALA A 31 -14.34 2.75 -15.18
CA ALA A 31 -14.83 3.68 -14.17
C ALA A 31 -15.61 2.90 -13.10
N SER A 32 -15.18 3.04 -11.85
CA SER A 32 -15.80 2.33 -10.73
C SER A 32 -17.19 2.89 -10.41
N ALA A 33 -18.05 2.04 -9.84
CA ALA A 33 -19.36 2.44 -9.33
C ALA A 33 -19.22 3.63 -8.37
N THR A 34 -20.07 4.64 -8.56
CA THR A 34 -19.98 5.90 -7.82
C THR A 34 -21.35 6.26 -7.26
N ARG A 35 -21.39 6.68 -6.00
CA ARG A 35 -22.60 7.24 -5.38
C ARG A 35 -22.61 8.75 -5.59
N VAL A 36 -23.67 9.26 -6.22
CA VAL A 36 -23.99 10.69 -6.26
C VAL A 36 -24.84 11.00 -5.03
N LYS A 37 -24.29 11.78 -4.09
CA LYS A 37 -24.90 11.99 -2.77
C LYS A 37 -26.13 12.89 -2.85
N GLU A 38 -26.11 13.83 -3.77
CA GLU A 38 -27.12 14.85 -3.99
C GLU A 38 -28.46 14.21 -4.37
N GLU A 39 -28.41 13.18 -5.22
CA GLU A 39 -29.58 12.50 -5.77
C GLU A 39 -29.85 11.15 -5.09
N ASN A 40 -29.02 10.70 -4.15
CA ASN A 40 -29.05 9.33 -3.60
C ASN A 40 -28.98 8.22 -4.67
N ILE A 41 -28.44 8.53 -5.85
CA ILE A 41 -28.29 7.62 -6.98
C ILE A 41 -26.93 6.92 -6.90
N PHE A 42 -26.96 5.61 -7.09
CA PHE A 42 -25.80 4.77 -7.29
C PHE A 42 -25.63 4.52 -8.78
N LEU A 43 -24.54 5.03 -9.34
CA LEU A 43 -24.16 4.78 -10.72
C LEU A 43 -23.42 3.43 -10.81
N PRO A 44 -23.75 2.59 -11.79
CA PRO A 44 -23.06 1.33 -12.00
C PRO A 44 -21.61 1.59 -12.43
N PRO A 45 -20.73 0.59 -12.28
CA PRO A 45 -19.42 0.66 -12.92
C PRO A 45 -19.60 0.68 -14.44
N THR A 46 -18.86 1.56 -15.10
CA THR A 46 -18.93 1.74 -16.56
C THR A 46 -17.55 1.59 -17.18
N ARG A 47 -17.52 1.42 -18.50
CA ARG A 47 -16.28 1.35 -19.26
C ARG A 47 -16.35 2.32 -20.42
N ILE A 48 -15.43 3.26 -20.46
CA ILE A 48 -15.42 4.39 -21.39
C ILE A 48 -14.27 4.18 -22.37
N ILE A 49 -14.52 4.34 -23.67
CA ILE A 49 -13.47 4.28 -24.68
C ILE A 49 -12.88 5.67 -24.89
N GLY A 50 -11.55 5.73 -24.81
CA GLY A 50 -10.74 6.79 -25.40
C GLY A 50 -9.98 6.28 -26.63
N PHE A 51 -9.48 7.20 -27.42
CA PHE A 51 -8.63 6.91 -28.56
C PHE A 51 -7.31 7.67 -28.44
N ASN A 52 -6.22 7.01 -28.77
CA ASN A 52 -4.89 7.60 -28.77
C ASN A 52 -4.20 7.39 -30.13
N PRO A 53 -4.04 8.45 -30.95
CA PRO A 53 -3.41 8.35 -32.26
C PRO A 53 -1.90 8.03 -32.22
N GLN A 54 -1.24 8.16 -31.06
CA GLN A 54 0.19 7.88 -30.91
C GLN A 54 0.48 6.39 -30.72
N LEU A 55 -0.51 5.59 -30.34
CA LEU A 55 -0.37 4.15 -30.18
C LEU A 55 -0.40 3.46 -31.54
N LYS A 56 0.77 3.36 -32.17
CA LYS A 56 0.96 2.73 -33.50
C LYS A 56 1.66 1.37 -33.46
N MET A 57 2.05 0.90 -32.28
CA MET A 57 2.73 -0.39 -32.13
C MET A 57 1.71 -1.52 -32.17
N ASN A 58 1.75 -2.37 -33.19
CA ASN A 58 0.76 -3.44 -33.34
C ASN A 58 0.84 -4.45 -32.18
N ASP A 59 -0.27 -4.61 -31.45
CA ASP A 59 -0.44 -5.61 -30.38
C ASP A 59 -0.82 -7.01 -30.93
N GLY A 60 -1.15 -7.08 -32.22
CA GLY A 60 -1.52 -8.32 -32.91
C GLY A 60 -2.96 -8.77 -32.64
N LEU A 61 -3.73 -8.10 -31.77
CA LEU A 61 -5.08 -8.51 -31.40
C LEU A 61 -6.04 -8.45 -32.60
N LEU A 62 -5.97 -7.35 -33.34
CA LEU A 62 -6.80 -7.16 -34.54
C LEU A 62 -6.46 -8.20 -35.62
N VAL A 63 -5.17 -8.43 -35.86
CA VAL A 63 -4.71 -9.43 -36.83
C VAL A 63 -5.16 -10.84 -36.43
N GLN A 64 -5.05 -11.18 -35.16
CA GLN A 64 -5.50 -12.48 -34.63
C GLN A 64 -7.02 -12.67 -34.77
N SER A 65 -7.81 -11.62 -34.57
CA SER A 65 -9.27 -11.65 -34.81
C SER A 65 -9.58 -11.98 -36.27
N TYR A 66 -8.88 -11.33 -37.21
CA TYR A 66 -9.00 -11.62 -38.64
C TYR A 66 -8.55 -13.05 -39.00
N MET A 67 -7.45 -13.53 -38.44
CA MET A 67 -7.01 -14.92 -38.66
C MET A 67 -8.08 -15.92 -38.21
N SER A 68 -8.71 -15.67 -37.06
CA SER A 68 -9.71 -16.56 -36.48
C SER A 68 -11.00 -16.61 -37.30
N VAL A 69 -11.43 -15.47 -37.85
CA VAL A 69 -12.66 -15.37 -38.65
C VAL A 69 -12.46 -15.85 -40.09
N TYR A 70 -11.34 -15.51 -40.73
CA TYR A 70 -11.09 -15.81 -42.14
C TYR A 70 -10.25 -17.07 -42.37
N GLY A 71 -9.73 -17.71 -41.32
CA GLY A 71 -8.93 -18.93 -41.42
C GLY A 71 -7.62 -18.75 -42.20
N THR A 72 -6.99 -17.58 -42.08
CA THR A 72 -5.79 -17.20 -42.85
C THR A 72 -4.53 -17.15 -41.98
N ASN A 73 -3.36 -17.02 -42.61
CA ASN A 73 -2.09 -16.84 -41.91
C ASN A 73 -1.88 -15.38 -41.46
N PHE A 74 -0.91 -15.18 -40.56
CA PHE A 74 -0.64 -13.85 -39.98
C PHE A 74 -0.27 -12.79 -41.03
N SER A 75 0.53 -13.15 -42.04
CA SER A 75 0.96 -12.20 -43.08
C SER A 75 -0.22 -11.75 -43.93
N ASP A 76 -1.07 -12.67 -44.33
CA ASP A 76 -2.24 -12.38 -45.17
C ASP A 76 -3.32 -11.64 -44.36
N ALA A 77 -3.56 -12.01 -43.10
CA ALA A 77 -4.43 -11.24 -42.21
C ALA A 77 -3.92 -9.80 -42.01
N THR A 78 -2.60 -9.61 -41.86
CA THR A 78 -2.00 -8.27 -41.71
C THR A 78 -2.29 -7.42 -42.94
N LYS A 79 -2.06 -7.94 -44.15
CA LYS A 79 -2.38 -7.23 -45.40
C LYS A 79 -3.88 -6.93 -45.54
N MET A 80 -4.74 -7.84 -45.09
CA MET A 80 -6.19 -7.62 -45.09
C MET A 80 -6.59 -6.46 -44.16
N VAL A 81 -6.00 -6.40 -42.97
CA VAL A 81 -6.21 -5.32 -42.00
C VAL A 81 -5.66 -4.00 -42.56
N GLU A 82 -4.42 -3.97 -43.02
CA GLU A 82 -3.79 -2.77 -43.62
C GLU A 82 -4.65 -2.19 -44.73
N ARG A 83 -5.09 -3.00 -45.70
CA ARG A 83 -5.96 -2.55 -46.78
C ARG A 83 -7.26 -1.93 -46.27
N LYS A 84 -7.89 -2.52 -45.24
CA LYS A 84 -9.14 -2.01 -44.66
C LYS A 84 -8.94 -0.71 -43.89
N VAL A 85 -7.78 -0.57 -43.23
CA VAL A 85 -7.44 0.68 -42.53
C VAL A 85 -7.07 1.78 -43.53
N ASP A 86 -6.39 1.45 -44.63
CA ASP A 86 -6.10 2.42 -45.69
C ASP A 86 -7.39 2.93 -46.35
N GLU A 87 -8.36 2.04 -46.61
CA GLU A 87 -9.71 2.42 -47.06
C GLU A 87 -10.40 3.37 -46.05
N LEU A 88 -10.26 3.11 -44.75
CA LEU A 88 -10.83 3.94 -43.68
C LEU A 88 -10.16 5.32 -43.63
N ILE A 89 -8.83 5.38 -43.72
CA ILE A 89 -8.06 6.61 -43.70
C ILE A 89 -8.36 7.45 -44.95
N ALA A 90 -8.49 6.83 -46.12
CA ALA A 90 -8.91 7.50 -47.34
C ALA A 90 -10.29 8.16 -47.16
N THR A 91 -11.25 7.42 -46.59
CA THR A 91 -12.59 7.96 -46.30
C THR A 91 -12.54 9.11 -45.28
N LEU A 92 -11.69 9.01 -44.25
CA LEU A 92 -11.46 10.08 -43.28
C LEU A 92 -10.89 11.35 -43.94
N HIS A 93 -10.04 11.22 -44.95
CA HIS A 93 -9.49 12.35 -45.69
C HIS A 93 -10.51 12.99 -46.66
N GLU A 94 -11.42 12.20 -47.23
CA GLU A 94 -12.46 12.67 -48.15
C GLU A 94 -13.64 13.32 -47.42
N ASP A 95 -14.21 12.61 -46.43
CA ASP A 95 -15.44 13.02 -45.73
C ASP A 95 -15.18 13.78 -44.43
N GLY A 96 -13.93 13.75 -43.92
CA GLY A 96 -13.53 14.38 -42.66
C GLY A 96 -14.00 13.67 -41.39
N LYS A 97 -14.85 12.65 -41.51
CA LYS A 97 -15.38 11.86 -40.40
C LYS A 97 -15.76 10.44 -40.84
N VAL A 98 -15.64 9.49 -39.93
CA VAL A 98 -16.13 8.13 -40.11
C VAL A 98 -16.81 7.64 -38.84
N ASP A 99 -17.96 7.01 -39.03
CA ASP A 99 -18.68 6.30 -37.97
C ASP A 99 -18.17 4.85 -37.81
N LEU A 100 -17.86 4.47 -36.57
CA LEU A 100 -17.61 3.10 -36.15
C LEU A 100 -18.78 2.64 -35.27
N PRO A 101 -19.70 1.81 -35.82
CA PRO A 101 -20.86 1.30 -35.10
C PRO A 101 -20.49 0.72 -33.73
N ASN A 102 -21.28 1.06 -32.71
CA ASN A 102 -21.10 0.62 -31.31
C ASN A 102 -19.78 1.03 -30.62
N VAL A 103 -18.89 1.74 -31.31
CA VAL A 103 -17.62 2.22 -30.77
C VAL A 103 -17.64 3.74 -30.63
N GLY A 104 -17.87 4.47 -31.73
CA GLY A 104 -17.91 5.92 -31.75
C GLY A 104 -17.57 6.54 -33.12
N GLU A 105 -17.50 7.86 -33.17
CA GLU A 105 -17.16 8.62 -34.37
C GLU A 105 -15.69 9.05 -34.34
N VAL A 106 -14.93 8.72 -35.39
CA VAL A 106 -13.57 9.23 -35.61
C VAL A 106 -13.65 10.43 -36.56
N ARG A 107 -12.99 11.53 -36.19
CA ARG A 107 -12.94 12.77 -36.97
C ARG A 107 -11.51 13.11 -37.34
N TYR A 108 -11.35 13.67 -38.53
CA TYR A 108 -10.06 14.18 -39.00
C TYR A 108 -9.97 15.68 -38.74
N THR A 109 -9.04 16.07 -37.89
CA THR A 109 -8.86 17.46 -37.47
C THR A 109 -7.88 18.17 -38.41
N ILE A 110 -8.04 19.49 -38.55
CA ILE A 110 -7.20 20.38 -39.39
C ILE A 110 -5.69 20.34 -39.10
N HIS A 111 -5.28 19.68 -38.01
CA HIS A 111 -3.89 19.50 -37.60
C HIS A 111 -3.33 18.13 -38.00
N ASN A 112 -3.91 17.48 -39.02
CA ASN A 112 -3.55 16.13 -39.46
C ASN A 112 -3.57 15.10 -38.31
N THR A 113 -4.50 15.26 -37.37
CA THR A 113 -4.66 14.40 -36.19
C THR A 113 -6.08 13.84 -36.16
N PHE A 114 -6.25 12.66 -35.57
CA PHE A 114 -7.54 12.02 -35.40
C PHE A 114 -8.11 12.31 -34.01
N ASP A 115 -9.34 12.81 -33.96
CA ASP A 115 -10.13 12.97 -32.74
C ASP A 115 -11.22 11.90 -32.70
N PHE A 116 -11.64 11.51 -31.50
CA PHE A 116 -12.64 10.45 -31.30
C PHE A 116 -13.72 10.89 -30.32
N ALA A 117 -14.97 10.63 -30.68
CA ALA A 117 -16.12 10.79 -29.82
C ALA A 117 -16.78 9.42 -29.60
N PRO A 118 -16.68 8.83 -28.40
CA PRO A 118 -17.34 7.56 -28.11
C PRO A 118 -18.85 7.71 -28.20
N TYR A 119 -19.54 6.65 -28.63
CA TYR A 119 -20.99 6.60 -28.52
C TYR A 119 -21.40 6.27 -27.09
N ASP A 120 -22.49 6.91 -26.66
CA ASP A 120 -23.09 6.73 -25.33
C ASP A 120 -23.79 5.36 -25.20
N ASN A 121 -23.77 4.58 -26.28
CA ASN A 121 -24.15 3.18 -26.29
C ASN A 121 -23.15 2.42 -25.41
N LYS A 122 -23.48 2.28 -24.12
CA LYS A 122 -22.73 1.53 -23.11
C LYS A 122 -22.18 0.24 -23.74
N ILE A 123 -20.89 0.23 -24.06
CA ILE A 123 -20.23 -0.98 -24.54
C ILE A 123 -20.38 -2.00 -23.45
N THR A 124 -21.21 -2.99 -23.76
CA THR A 124 -21.69 -3.95 -22.79
C THR A 124 -20.57 -4.97 -22.63
N THR A 125 -19.57 -4.59 -21.85
CA THR A 125 -18.59 -5.54 -21.39
C THR A 125 -19.37 -6.64 -20.67
N PRO A 126 -19.23 -7.92 -21.05
CA PRO A 126 -20.17 -8.97 -20.64
C PRO A 126 -20.41 -9.05 -19.12
N TYR A 127 -19.37 -8.77 -18.32
CA TYR A 127 -19.46 -8.78 -16.85
C TYR A 127 -20.10 -7.53 -16.22
N LEU A 128 -20.32 -6.46 -17.00
CA LEU A 128 -21.05 -5.23 -16.58
C LEU A 128 -22.48 -5.19 -17.11
N TYR A 129 -22.89 -6.20 -17.87
CA TYR A 129 -24.22 -6.25 -18.45
C TYR A 129 -25.31 -6.32 -17.36
N GLY A 130 -26.38 -5.56 -17.56
CA GLY A 130 -27.52 -5.52 -16.65
C GLY A 130 -27.31 -4.69 -15.38
N LEU A 131 -26.15 -4.03 -15.23
CA LEU A 131 -25.93 -3.08 -14.15
C LEU A 131 -26.53 -1.72 -14.55
N ASP A 132 -27.56 -1.30 -13.81
CA ASP A 132 -28.20 -0.01 -14.00
C ASP A 132 -28.09 0.89 -12.77
N ALA A 133 -28.32 2.18 -12.98
CA ALA A 133 -28.37 3.14 -11.90
C ALA A 133 -29.61 2.89 -11.04
N PHE A 134 -29.46 2.97 -9.73
CA PHE A 134 -30.58 2.83 -8.80
C PHE A 134 -30.49 3.83 -7.65
N GLU A 135 -31.64 4.18 -7.09
CA GLU A 135 -31.74 5.06 -5.93
C GLU A 135 -31.85 4.23 -4.64
N MET A 136 -31.16 4.66 -3.58
CA MET A 136 -31.31 4.06 -2.25
C MET A 136 -31.34 5.14 -1.17
N GLN A 137 -32.35 5.05 -0.30
CA GLN A 137 -32.53 5.98 0.81
C GLN A 137 -31.50 5.77 1.92
N GLU A 138 -31.04 6.87 2.54
CA GLU A 138 -30.12 6.81 3.68
C GLU A 138 -30.80 6.25 4.94
N LEU A 139 -30.05 5.43 5.70
CA LEU A 139 -30.52 4.86 6.98
C LEU A 139 -30.89 5.94 8.01
N SER A 140 -30.20 7.07 7.98
CA SER A 140 -30.49 8.25 8.82
C SER A 140 -31.89 8.83 8.58
N ALA A 141 -32.43 8.69 7.38
CA ALA A 141 -33.79 9.13 7.06
C ALA A 141 -34.85 8.19 7.64
N LEU A 142 -34.51 6.91 7.86
CA LEU A 142 -35.39 5.89 8.43
C LEU A 142 -35.45 5.93 9.97
N GLU A 143 -34.41 6.46 10.62
CA GLU A 143 -34.32 6.56 12.08
C GLU A 143 -35.05 7.78 12.67
N LYS A 144 -35.52 8.72 11.84
CA LYS A 144 -36.38 9.80 12.33
C LYS A 144 -37.71 9.19 12.78
N PRO A 145 -38.05 9.23 14.09
CA PRO A 145 -39.37 8.80 14.51
C PRO A 145 -40.38 9.68 13.79
N SER A 146 -41.30 9.04 13.09
CA SER A 146 -42.42 9.65 12.41
C SER A 146 -43.38 10.25 13.45
N THR A 147 -43.03 11.42 13.95
CA THR A 147 -43.95 12.33 14.62
C THR A 147 -44.29 13.45 13.66
N GLU A 148 -45.03 13.14 12.59
CA GLU A 148 -45.89 14.12 11.93
C GLU A 148 -46.91 13.43 11.01
N ASN A 149 -48.15 13.41 11.50
CA ASN A 149 -49.43 13.45 10.77
C ASN A 149 -49.54 12.65 9.46
N VAL A 150 -50.05 11.42 9.60
CA VAL A 150 -50.63 10.63 8.51
C VAL A 150 -52.00 11.22 8.16
N ALA A 151 -52.06 12.01 7.08
CA ALA A 151 -53.29 12.19 6.31
C ALA A 151 -53.25 11.25 5.10
N ALA A 152 -54.01 10.16 5.23
CA ALA A 152 -54.63 9.33 4.20
C ALA A 152 -53.94 9.18 2.83
N TYR A 153 -53.30 8.03 2.59
CA TYR A 153 -53.57 7.22 1.39
C TYR A 153 -53.54 5.72 1.74
N SER A 154 -54.60 5.02 1.35
CA SER A 154 -54.89 3.61 1.63
C SER A 154 -54.38 2.72 0.49
N VAL A 155 -53.44 1.80 0.80
CA VAL A 155 -53.05 0.63 -0.01
C VAL A 155 -52.75 -0.54 0.96
N PRO A 156 -53.15 -1.79 0.67
CA PRO A 156 -53.43 -2.76 1.73
C PRO A 156 -52.18 -3.45 2.30
N ALA A 157 -52.12 -3.45 3.62
CA ALA A 157 -51.65 -4.53 4.49
C ALA A 157 -50.33 -5.25 4.10
N ALA A 158 -49.20 -4.55 4.19
CA ALA A 158 -47.95 -5.22 4.54
C ALA A 158 -47.92 -5.43 6.06
N ILE A 159 -47.96 -6.69 6.49
CA ILE A 159 -47.95 -7.14 7.89
C ILE A 159 -46.75 -6.51 8.61
N LYS A 160 -47.01 -5.51 9.46
CA LYS A 160 -46.02 -4.96 10.38
C LYS A 160 -45.61 -6.08 11.35
N LYS A 161 -44.35 -6.52 11.27
CA LYS A 161 -43.75 -7.32 12.34
C LYS A 161 -43.63 -6.43 13.57
N GLU A 162 -44.59 -6.54 14.49
CA GLU A 162 -44.46 -5.99 15.83
C GLU A 162 -43.21 -6.59 16.47
N LYS A 163 -42.25 -5.73 16.83
CA LYS A 163 -41.15 -6.11 17.72
C LYS A 163 -41.81 -6.48 19.05
N ARG A 164 -41.94 -7.77 19.31
CA ARG A 164 -42.40 -8.31 20.59
C ARG A 164 -41.37 -7.94 21.65
N THR A 165 -41.56 -6.79 22.29
CA THR A 165 -40.94 -6.51 23.57
C THR A 165 -41.65 -7.38 24.59
N PHE A 166 -40.98 -8.43 25.07
CA PHE A 166 -41.49 -9.22 26.19
C PHE A 166 -41.33 -8.37 27.45
N PRO A 167 -42.41 -7.88 28.09
CA PRO A 167 -42.27 -7.22 29.38
C PRO A 167 -41.91 -8.31 30.41
N ILE A 168 -40.65 -8.40 30.78
CA ILE A 168 -40.23 -9.26 31.88
C ILE A 168 -40.75 -8.62 33.17
N LYS A 169 -41.93 -9.05 33.62
CA LYS A 169 -42.52 -8.63 34.89
C LYS A 169 -41.84 -9.41 36.01
N PHE A 170 -40.82 -8.83 36.63
CA PHE A 170 -40.23 -9.39 37.85
C PHE A 170 -41.17 -9.15 39.03
N ASN A 171 -41.50 -10.21 39.77
CA ASN A 171 -42.34 -10.09 40.96
C ASN A 171 -41.53 -9.39 42.08
N ARG A 172 -42.05 -8.25 42.54
CA ARG A 172 -41.43 -7.36 43.54
C ARG A 172 -41.07 -8.08 44.84
N ALA A 173 -41.79 -9.15 45.19
CA ALA A 173 -41.51 -9.99 46.36
C ALA A 173 -40.11 -10.66 46.31
N TYR A 174 -39.65 -11.13 45.15
CA TYR A 174 -38.31 -11.73 45.01
C TYR A 174 -37.20 -10.69 45.19
N LEU A 175 -37.43 -9.46 44.72
CA LEU A 175 -36.49 -8.36 44.88
C LEU A 175 -36.37 -7.93 46.35
N THR A 176 -37.50 -7.91 47.06
CA THR A 176 -37.55 -7.63 48.50
C THR A 176 -36.84 -8.72 49.31
N ASN A 177 -37.03 -9.99 48.96
CA ASN A 177 -36.33 -11.11 49.60
C ASN A 177 -34.82 -11.08 49.32
N ALA A 178 -34.40 -10.79 48.09
CA ALA A 178 -32.99 -10.65 47.74
C ALA A 178 -32.33 -9.50 48.51
N ALA A 179 -33.00 -8.35 48.64
CA ALA A 179 -32.51 -7.23 49.43
C ALA A 179 -32.36 -7.57 50.92
N ALA A 180 -33.29 -8.35 51.49
CA ALA A 180 -33.20 -8.80 52.87
C ALA A 180 -32.00 -9.74 53.13
N VAL A 181 -31.69 -10.64 52.19
CA VAL A 181 -30.51 -11.52 52.28
C VAL A 181 -29.21 -10.69 52.23
N VAL A 182 -29.13 -9.72 51.32
CA VAL A 182 -27.97 -8.82 51.23
C VAL A 182 -27.81 -8.02 52.53
N ALA A 183 -28.91 -7.50 53.08
CA ALA A 183 -28.87 -6.77 54.35
C ALA A 183 -28.41 -7.67 55.52
N ALA A 184 -28.84 -8.93 55.58
CA ALA A 184 -28.39 -9.88 56.60
C ALA A 184 -26.90 -10.20 56.49
N ILE A 185 -26.37 -10.36 55.28
CA ILE A 185 -24.94 -10.56 55.04
C ILE A 185 -24.15 -9.34 55.50
N VAL A 186 -24.58 -8.13 55.12
CA VAL A 186 -23.92 -6.89 55.56
C VAL A 186 -23.95 -6.76 57.09
N LEU A 187 -25.09 -7.04 57.72
CA LEU A 187 -25.22 -7.02 59.18
C LEU A 187 -24.28 -8.05 59.85
N SER A 188 -24.13 -9.24 59.26
CA SER A 188 -23.20 -10.27 59.74
C SER A 188 -21.74 -9.82 59.69
N PHE A 189 -21.35 -9.04 58.67
CA PHE A 189 -20.01 -8.45 58.59
C PHE A 189 -19.80 -7.32 59.60
N PHE A 190 -20.84 -6.55 59.95
CA PHE A 190 -20.75 -5.49 60.96
C PHE A 190 -20.72 -6.02 62.41
N PHE A 191 -21.31 -7.19 62.67
CA PHE A 191 -21.32 -7.81 64.00
C PHE A 191 -20.23 -8.88 64.21
N SER A 192 -19.44 -9.21 63.19
CA SER A 192 -18.28 -10.08 63.38
C SER A 192 -17.22 -9.31 64.16
N THR A 193 -16.92 -9.80 65.37
CA THR A 193 -15.85 -9.26 66.22
C THR A 193 -14.55 -9.19 65.43
N PRO A 194 -13.77 -8.09 65.53
CA PRO A 194 -12.49 -8.00 64.84
C PRO A 194 -11.59 -9.15 65.29
N ILE A 195 -11.08 -9.92 64.32
CA ILE A 195 -10.04 -10.91 64.56
C ILE A 195 -8.74 -10.11 64.74
N GLU A 196 -8.43 -9.72 65.96
CA GLU A 196 -7.06 -9.39 66.33
C GLU A 196 -6.30 -10.71 66.35
N ASN A 197 -5.46 -10.94 65.33
CA ASN A 197 -4.19 -11.70 65.36
C ASN A 197 -3.85 -12.22 63.95
N THR A 198 -3.13 -11.39 63.20
CA THR A 198 -2.02 -11.86 62.38
C THR A 198 -0.90 -10.85 62.57
N GLU A 199 0.11 -11.19 63.39
CA GLU A 199 1.39 -10.50 63.32
C GLU A 199 1.86 -10.58 61.87
N VAL A 200 1.89 -9.45 61.20
CA VAL A 200 2.52 -9.35 59.89
C VAL A 200 4.01 -9.36 60.18
N VAL A 201 4.60 -10.55 60.23
CA VAL A 201 6.06 -10.71 60.22
C VAL A 201 6.52 -10.15 58.88
N GLU A 202 6.99 -8.91 58.90
CA GLU A 202 7.51 -8.18 57.75
C GLU A 202 8.93 -8.66 57.41
N GLU A 203 9.13 -9.98 57.39
CA GLU A 203 10.37 -10.59 56.93
C GLU A 203 10.23 -11.01 55.48
N ASN A 204 11.09 -10.40 54.66
CA ASN A 204 11.22 -10.66 53.25
C ASN A 204 11.76 -12.09 53.05
N TYR A 205 10.88 -13.08 52.88
CA TYR A 205 11.20 -14.50 52.66
C TYR A 205 12.05 -14.79 51.41
N ALA A 206 12.49 -13.77 50.69
CA ALA A 206 13.35 -13.85 49.51
C ALA A 206 14.73 -13.17 49.70
N LYS A 207 15.26 -13.11 50.94
CA LYS A 207 16.69 -12.81 51.15
C LYS A 207 17.50 -14.09 51.05
N LEU A 208 18.22 -14.26 49.94
CA LEU A 208 19.08 -15.43 49.68
C LEU A 208 20.39 -15.45 50.50
N LEU A 209 20.65 -14.43 51.33
CA LEU A 209 21.84 -14.35 52.17
C LEU A 209 21.49 -13.73 53.53
N PRO A 210 21.85 -14.38 54.66
CA PRO A 210 21.68 -13.80 55.99
C PRO A 210 22.62 -12.61 56.20
N ASP A 211 22.10 -11.53 56.82
CA ASP A 211 22.81 -10.25 57.01
C ASP A 211 24.12 -10.41 57.84
N GLU A 212 24.28 -11.52 58.59
CA GLU A 212 25.50 -11.86 59.31
C GLU A 212 26.72 -12.14 58.41
N LEU A 213 26.52 -12.56 57.16
CA LEU A 213 27.63 -12.80 56.22
C LEU A 213 28.27 -11.49 55.75
N PHE A 214 27.47 -10.45 55.55
CA PHE A 214 27.96 -9.15 55.11
C PHE A 214 28.75 -8.44 56.21
N GLU A 215 28.32 -8.55 57.47
CA GLU A 215 29.02 -7.97 58.60
C GLU A 215 30.43 -8.57 58.80
N LYS A 216 30.61 -9.85 58.43
CA LYS A 216 31.89 -10.56 58.53
C LYS A 216 32.84 -10.26 57.36
N ILE A 217 32.29 -9.99 56.17
CA ILE A 217 33.06 -9.55 55.00
C ILE A 217 33.55 -8.11 55.16
N GLU A 218 32.73 -7.24 55.76
CA GLU A 218 33.10 -5.84 56.03
C GLU A 218 34.25 -5.74 57.05
N LYS A 219 34.29 -6.62 58.05
CA LYS A 219 35.38 -6.65 59.05
C LYS A 219 36.68 -7.29 58.55
N GLN A 220 36.68 -7.98 57.40
CA GLN A 220 37.87 -8.68 56.87
C GLN A 220 38.38 -8.18 55.51
N SER A 221 37.75 -7.20 54.87
CA SER A 221 38.18 -6.72 53.54
C SER A 221 39.01 -5.45 53.64
N LEU A 222 40.33 -5.64 53.67
CA LEU A 222 41.34 -4.62 53.37
C LEU A 222 41.25 -4.21 51.90
N ALA A 223 41.25 -2.89 51.66
CA ALA A 223 41.62 -2.20 50.43
C ALA A 223 40.98 -2.68 49.11
N ILE A 224 39.87 -2.06 48.71
CA ILE A 224 39.60 -1.68 47.30
C ILE A 224 38.68 -0.45 47.33
N THR A 225 39.11 0.64 46.69
CA THR A 225 38.39 1.91 46.59
C THR A 225 37.28 1.84 45.53
N PRO A 226 36.00 2.05 45.87
CA PRO A 226 34.97 2.24 44.86
C PRO A 226 34.97 3.69 44.35
N ILE A 227 35.07 3.81 43.02
CA ILE A 227 34.95 5.06 42.27
C ILE A 227 33.51 5.57 42.37
N VAL A 228 33.35 6.80 42.87
CA VAL A 228 32.07 7.49 43.00
C VAL A 228 31.60 7.98 41.63
N VAL A 229 30.57 7.34 41.07
CA VAL A 229 29.80 7.90 39.94
C VAL A 229 28.55 8.59 40.50
N LYS A 230 28.60 9.92 40.56
CA LYS A 230 27.42 10.76 40.79
C LYS A 230 26.63 10.87 39.48
N GLN A 231 25.39 10.36 39.44
CA GLN A 231 24.38 10.82 38.51
C GLN A 231 23.28 11.56 39.27
N ASN A 232 23.38 12.88 39.23
CA ASN A 232 22.35 13.81 39.65
C ASN A 232 21.16 13.72 38.70
N THR A 233 19.98 13.39 39.23
CA THR A 233 18.71 13.73 38.59
C THR A 233 18.03 14.80 39.45
N PRO A 234 17.81 16.02 38.94
CA PRO A 234 16.86 16.93 39.55
C PRO A 234 15.54 16.91 38.79
N THR A 235 14.51 16.45 39.50
CA THR A 235 13.12 16.90 39.33
C THR A 235 13.00 18.42 39.47
N ARG A 236 12.18 19.09 38.64
CA ARG A 236 10.96 19.83 39.05
C ARG A 236 10.39 20.77 37.97
N LYS A 237 9.07 20.62 37.77
CA LYS A 237 7.96 21.60 37.86
C LYS A 237 8.08 23.01 37.25
N SER A 238 6.97 23.37 36.61
CA SER A 238 6.39 24.71 36.32
C SER A 238 6.84 25.87 37.22
N ALA A 239 7.09 27.03 36.60
CA ALA A 239 6.31 28.25 36.77
C ALA A 239 6.91 29.43 35.98
N ASN A 240 6.03 30.34 35.61
CA ASN A 240 6.17 31.51 34.74
C ASN A 240 6.59 32.77 35.54
N LYS A 241 7.53 33.60 35.04
CA LYS A 241 7.41 35.09 34.94
C LYS A 241 8.73 35.81 34.54
N GLN A 242 8.58 36.60 33.46
CA GLN A 242 8.96 38.02 33.27
C GLN A 242 10.42 38.54 33.31
N LYS A 243 10.76 39.17 32.16
CA LYS A 243 11.44 40.46 31.91
C LYS A 243 12.92 40.65 32.30
N GLY A 244 13.72 41.07 31.31
CA GLY A 244 15.04 41.64 31.53
C GLY A 244 15.84 41.94 30.25
N THR A 245 15.68 43.16 29.78
CA THR A 245 16.29 43.90 28.64
C THR A 245 17.82 43.87 28.43
N GLN A 246 18.20 44.04 27.14
CA GLN A 246 19.31 44.83 26.55
C GLN A 246 20.70 44.21 26.23
N LYS A 247 20.89 43.96 24.92
CA LYS A 247 21.85 44.59 23.97
C LYS A 247 23.33 44.80 24.40
N LYS A 248 24.28 44.16 23.68
CA LYS A 248 25.42 44.87 23.04
C LYS A 248 26.14 44.05 21.96
N VAL A 249 26.48 44.80 20.90
CA VAL A 249 27.22 44.50 19.66
C VAL A 249 28.73 44.47 19.92
N VAL A 250 29.51 43.57 19.29
CA VAL A 250 30.81 43.90 18.61
C VAL A 250 31.21 42.79 17.62
N ALA A 251 31.34 43.14 16.34
CA ALA A 251 32.36 42.63 15.40
C ALA A 251 33.34 43.81 15.20
N PRO A 252 34.63 43.66 14.83
CA PRO A 252 35.10 42.92 13.64
C PRO A 252 36.51 42.29 13.80
N VAL A 253 37.08 41.73 12.73
CA VAL A 253 38.44 42.00 12.19
C VAL A 253 38.73 41.01 11.06
N ALA A 254 39.06 41.57 9.90
CA ALA A 254 39.57 40.89 8.70
C ALA A 254 41.11 40.99 8.66
N VAL A 255 41.74 40.17 7.80
CA VAL A 255 42.94 40.43 6.94
C VAL A 255 43.67 39.09 6.71
N ARG A 256 43.55 38.51 5.49
CA ARG A 256 44.57 38.37 4.40
C ARG A 256 45.65 37.32 4.68
N GLU A 257 46.30 36.61 3.75
CA GLU A 257 46.31 36.35 2.30
C GLU A 257 47.36 35.23 2.16
N VAL A 258 47.34 34.40 1.10
CA VAL A 258 48.48 34.12 0.21
C VAL A 258 47.99 33.18 -0.92
N LYS A 259 48.54 33.44 -2.10
CA LYS A 259 48.14 33.04 -3.44
C LYS A 259 49.25 32.18 -4.07
N VAL A 260 48.94 31.61 -5.24
CA VAL A 260 49.85 31.09 -6.30
C VAL A 260 50.25 29.61 -6.15
N GLY A 261 50.18 28.73 -7.16
CA GLY A 261 50.24 28.97 -8.60
C GLY A 261 49.77 27.83 -9.51
N LYS A 262 49.94 28.13 -10.80
CA LYS A 262 49.38 27.53 -12.02
C LYS A 262 50.43 26.60 -12.67
N THR A 263 49.92 25.64 -13.47
CA THR A 263 50.48 24.72 -14.50
C THR A 263 51.77 25.15 -15.23
N PRO A 264 52.52 24.30 -16.00
CA PRO A 264 52.03 23.24 -16.93
C PRO A 264 52.95 21.99 -17.17
N ALA A 265 52.48 21.00 -17.95
CA ALA A 265 53.17 20.45 -19.14
C ALA A 265 52.44 19.22 -19.74
N VAL A 266 52.40 19.20 -21.07
CA VAL A 266 51.81 18.25 -22.02
C VAL A 266 52.91 17.31 -22.55
N SER A 267 52.56 16.07 -22.92
CA SER A 267 52.98 15.29 -24.12
C SER A 267 52.79 13.78 -23.89
N THR A 268 52.54 12.84 -24.81
CA THR A 268 51.97 12.70 -26.17
C THR A 268 52.03 11.18 -26.47
N GLU A 269 50.99 10.59 -27.11
CA GLU A 269 50.99 9.35 -27.96
C GLU A 269 51.51 8.01 -27.39
N ALA A 270 51.17 6.80 -27.87
CA ALA A 270 50.17 6.20 -28.76
C ALA A 270 50.39 4.66 -28.74
N GLN A 271 49.52 3.91 -29.43
CA GLN A 271 49.58 2.47 -29.81
C GLN A 271 48.97 1.49 -28.78
N ALA A 272 47.83 0.82 -29.00
CA ALA A 272 47.26 0.05 -30.12
C ALA A 272 47.81 -1.37 -30.28
N LYS A 273 46.96 -2.35 -29.93
CA LYS A 273 46.79 -3.76 -30.37
C LYS A 273 46.35 -4.62 -29.16
N THR A 274 45.55 -5.68 -29.21
CA THR A 274 44.67 -6.37 -30.17
C THR A 274 44.23 -7.68 -29.47
N GLU A 275 43.04 -8.22 -29.83
CA GLU A 275 42.56 -9.62 -29.64
C GLU A 275 42.38 -10.15 -28.19
N THR A 276 41.20 -10.62 -27.72
CA THR A 276 40.22 -11.63 -28.20
C THR A 276 40.73 -13.09 -28.23
N SER A 277 40.39 -13.85 -27.18
CA SER A 277 40.06 -15.31 -27.19
C SER A 277 39.79 -15.73 -25.72
N LYS A 278 38.55 -15.97 -25.26
CA LYS A 278 37.72 -17.20 -25.34
C LYS A 278 38.43 -18.52 -24.96
N ALA A 279 37.95 -19.13 -23.87
CA ALA A 279 37.81 -20.58 -23.52
C ALA A 279 38.07 -20.74 -21.99
N VAL A 280 37.11 -20.98 -21.08
CA VAL A 280 36.13 -22.08 -20.89
C VAL A 280 36.78 -23.35 -20.27
N VAL A 281 36.16 -23.81 -19.16
CA VAL A 281 36.24 -25.12 -18.46
C VAL A 281 37.36 -25.26 -17.40
N THR A 282 37.24 -25.83 -16.20
CA THR A 282 36.19 -26.27 -15.24
C THR A 282 36.96 -26.83 -14.03
N SER A 283 36.41 -26.71 -12.81
CA SER A 283 36.66 -27.56 -11.61
C SER A 283 38.09 -27.53 -11.00
N GLU A 284 38.38 -27.63 -9.71
CA GLU A 284 37.72 -28.21 -8.54
C GLU A 284 38.13 -27.45 -7.26
N THR A 285 37.29 -27.58 -6.24
CA THR A 285 37.56 -27.25 -4.83
C THR A 285 38.56 -28.24 -4.23
N PRO A 286 39.29 -27.88 -3.16
CA PRO A 286 39.04 -28.62 -1.92
C PRO A 286 38.89 -27.74 -0.67
N LYS A 287 38.03 -28.25 0.21
CA LYS A 287 37.61 -27.73 1.50
C LYS A 287 38.76 -27.62 2.51
N GLN A 288 38.71 -26.60 3.36
CA GLN A 288 39.11 -26.78 4.77
C GLN A 288 38.15 -26.05 5.71
N ASN A 289 37.69 -26.86 6.66
CA ASN A 289 36.69 -26.68 7.71
C ASN A 289 37.28 -25.97 8.93
N VAL A 290 36.64 -24.92 9.49
CA VAL A 290 36.49 -24.68 10.95
C VAL A 290 35.28 -23.78 11.23
N GLN A 291 34.30 -24.29 11.98
CA GLN A 291 33.35 -23.57 12.86
C GLN A 291 33.81 -23.81 14.32
N PRO A 292 33.31 -23.16 15.39
CA PRO A 292 32.32 -22.06 15.50
C PRO A 292 32.67 -20.96 16.54
N VAL A 293 32.20 -19.72 16.41
CA VAL A 293 31.94 -18.85 17.60
C VAL A 293 30.76 -17.92 17.33
N ALA A 294 29.74 -18.05 18.18
CA ALA A 294 28.63 -17.13 18.30
C ALA A 294 29.05 -15.83 19.01
N ALA A 295 28.66 -14.68 18.46
CA ALA A 295 28.53 -13.45 19.24
C ALA A 295 27.37 -12.62 18.67
N LYS A 296 26.26 -12.63 19.40
CA LYS A 296 25.16 -11.68 19.29
C LYS A 296 25.72 -10.26 19.45
N GLN A 297 25.47 -9.38 18.49
CA GLN A 297 25.52 -7.94 18.72
C GLN A 297 24.18 -7.34 18.30
N SER A 298 23.40 -7.01 19.32
CA SER A 298 22.25 -6.12 19.27
C SER A 298 22.73 -4.71 18.90
N VAL A 299 22.35 -4.22 17.73
CA VAL A 299 22.58 -2.83 17.33
C VAL A 299 21.22 -2.18 17.09
N ALA A 300 20.98 -1.09 17.81
CA ALA A 300 19.76 -0.31 17.79
C ALA A 300 19.31 0.01 16.36
N THR A 301 18.08 -0.40 16.02
CA THR A 301 17.46 -0.14 14.72
C THR A 301 17.18 1.35 14.55
N PRO A 302 17.81 2.05 13.58
CA PRO A 302 17.32 3.35 13.15
C PRO A 302 15.92 3.16 12.56
N LYS A 303 14.98 4.04 12.91
CA LYS A 303 13.63 4.02 12.33
C LYS A 303 13.75 4.26 10.82
N ARG A 304 13.49 3.21 10.02
CA ARG A 304 13.49 3.28 8.55
C ARG A 304 12.03 3.23 8.09
N PRO A 305 11.39 4.39 7.84
CA PRO A 305 9.96 4.44 7.53
C PRO A 305 9.63 4.02 6.10
N TYR A 306 10.61 3.89 5.20
CA TYR A 306 10.37 3.54 3.80
C TYR A 306 10.82 2.10 3.52
N HIS A 307 9.93 1.30 2.96
CA HIS A 307 10.15 -0.12 2.64
C HIS A 307 9.83 -0.39 1.18
N ILE A 308 10.73 -1.05 0.46
CA ILE A 308 10.50 -1.42 -0.95
C ILE A 308 9.87 -2.80 -0.98
N ILE A 309 8.59 -2.86 -1.35
CA ILE A 309 7.77 -4.06 -1.39
C ILE A 309 7.83 -4.69 -2.77
N ILE A 310 8.06 -6.00 -2.82
CA ILE A 310 8.09 -6.75 -4.08
C ILE A 310 6.88 -7.69 -4.25
N ALA A 311 6.27 -8.13 -3.15
CA ALA A 311 5.16 -9.07 -3.16
C ALA A 311 4.26 -8.88 -1.94
N SER A 312 2.98 -9.24 -2.09
CA SER A 312 2.04 -9.42 -0.99
C SER A 312 1.52 -10.85 -1.06
N VAL A 313 1.62 -11.59 0.03
CA VAL A 313 1.20 -12.99 0.14
C VAL A 313 0.06 -13.13 1.14
N GLY A 314 -0.62 -14.28 1.11
CA GLY A 314 -1.82 -14.52 1.90
C GLY A 314 -1.55 -14.93 3.36
N THR A 315 -0.40 -15.54 3.64
CA THR A 315 -0.06 -16.04 4.98
C THR A 315 1.24 -15.44 5.51
N GLU A 316 1.37 -15.36 6.83
CA GLU A 316 2.58 -14.86 7.49
C GLU A 316 3.79 -15.78 7.24
N GLN A 317 3.56 -17.09 7.26
CA GLN A 317 4.58 -18.10 6.99
C GLN A 317 5.14 -17.99 5.56
N ASP A 318 4.28 -17.77 4.55
CA ASP A 318 4.73 -17.58 3.17
C ASP A 318 5.55 -16.30 3.02
N ALA A 319 5.22 -15.24 3.77
CA ALA A 319 5.94 -13.97 3.72
C ALA A 319 7.35 -14.12 4.29
N GLU A 320 7.48 -14.84 5.40
CA GLU A 320 8.77 -15.15 6.01
C GLU A 320 9.61 -16.08 5.13
N ALA A 321 9.00 -17.12 4.54
CA ALA A 321 9.67 -18.03 3.63
C ALA A 321 10.21 -17.30 2.39
N MET A 322 9.40 -16.41 1.81
CA MET A 322 9.83 -15.59 0.66
C MET A 322 10.92 -14.59 1.05
N ALA A 323 10.84 -13.98 2.23
CA ALA A 323 11.92 -13.12 2.74
C ALA A 323 13.23 -13.91 2.89
N ALA A 324 13.19 -15.13 3.44
CA ALA A 324 14.37 -16.00 3.57
C ALA A 324 14.96 -16.40 2.20
N GLN A 325 14.12 -16.64 1.19
CA GLN A 325 14.57 -16.90 -0.19
C GLN A 325 15.28 -15.68 -0.80
N LEU A 326 14.80 -14.47 -0.54
CA LEU A 326 15.45 -13.25 -1.03
C LEU A 326 16.80 -13.02 -0.35
N VAL A 327 16.90 -13.32 0.94
CA VAL A 327 18.19 -13.30 1.65
C VAL A 327 19.16 -14.30 1.03
N ALA A 328 18.70 -15.50 0.70
CA ALA A 328 19.53 -16.51 0.01
C ALA A 328 19.96 -16.07 -1.41
N LYS A 329 19.13 -15.28 -2.10
CA LYS A 329 19.45 -14.66 -3.41
C LYS A 329 20.37 -13.44 -3.31
N GLY A 330 20.80 -13.04 -2.11
CA GLY A 330 21.76 -11.96 -1.89
C GLY A 330 21.17 -10.65 -1.39
N PHE A 331 19.85 -10.56 -1.15
CA PHE A 331 19.20 -9.38 -0.59
C PHE A 331 19.15 -9.47 0.94
N SER A 332 20.25 -9.10 1.60
CA SER A 332 20.42 -9.23 3.06
C SER A 332 19.47 -8.34 3.88
N THR A 333 18.87 -7.32 3.27
CA THR A 333 17.94 -6.37 3.90
C THR A 333 16.47 -6.76 3.73
N ALA A 334 16.20 -7.93 3.12
CA ALA A 334 14.84 -8.40 2.90
C ALA A 334 14.15 -8.79 4.22
N LYS A 335 12.89 -8.37 4.38
CA LYS A 335 12.11 -8.58 5.60
C LYS A 335 10.61 -8.73 5.29
N ALA A 336 9.95 -9.64 6.00
CA ALA A 336 8.49 -9.71 6.02
C ALA A 336 7.89 -8.56 6.86
N ILE A 337 6.94 -7.84 6.27
CA ILE A 337 6.19 -6.75 6.92
C ILE A 337 4.75 -7.20 7.04
N VAL A 338 4.39 -7.59 8.25
CA VAL A 338 3.04 -7.95 8.67
C VAL A 338 2.35 -6.71 9.24
N GLY A 339 1.17 -6.36 8.71
CA GLY A 339 0.37 -5.22 9.20
C GLY A 339 -0.90 -4.98 8.36
N ASP A 340 -1.96 -4.50 9.01
CA ASP A 340 -3.27 -4.20 8.42
C ASP A 340 -3.94 -5.39 7.70
N GLY A 341 -3.72 -6.61 8.21
CA GLY A 341 -4.25 -7.84 7.61
C GLY A 341 -3.64 -8.23 6.27
N LYS A 342 -2.52 -7.59 5.87
CA LYS A 342 -1.78 -7.88 4.63
C LYS A 342 -0.35 -8.29 4.96
N MET A 343 0.10 -9.40 4.36
CA MET A 343 1.46 -9.91 4.55
C MET A 343 2.32 -9.48 3.36
N ARG A 344 3.23 -8.54 3.56
CA ARG A 344 4.05 -7.96 2.49
C ARG A 344 5.51 -8.38 2.64
N VAL A 345 6.21 -8.55 1.53
CA VAL A 345 7.63 -8.90 1.52
C VAL A 345 8.42 -7.70 1.01
N SER A 346 9.27 -7.15 1.87
CA SER A 346 10.19 -6.07 1.53
C SER A 346 11.56 -6.60 1.15
N ILE A 347 12.19 -6.00 0.15
CA ILE A 347 13.55 -6.34 -0.30
C ILE A 347 14.60 -5.46 0.38
N GLU A 348 14.26 -4.20 0.65
CA GLU A 348 15.12 -3.24 1.32
C GLU A 348 14.29 -2.21 2.11
N SER A 349 14.85 -1.72 3.21
CA SER A 349 14.27 -0.65 4.04
C SER A 349 15.22 0.54 4.10
N CYS A 350 14.75 1.73 3.74
CA CYS A 350 15.51 2.97 3.61
C CYS A 350 15.08 4.00 4.67
N GLY A 351 16.01 4.88 5.04
CA GLY A 351 15.76 5.93 6.03
C GLY A 351 15.06 7.16 5.43
N THR A 352 15.32 7.44 4.16
CA THR A 352 14.82 8.63 3.46
C THR A 352 14.03 8.26 2.21
N GLU A 353 13.13 9.14 1.79
CA GLU A 353 12.29 8.93 0.61
C GLU A 353 13.12 8.91 -0.68
N VAL A 354 14.10 9.81 -0.80
CA VAL A 354 14.98 9.92 -1.97
C VAL A 354 15.79 8.64 -2.18
N GLU A 355 16.34 8.07 -1.10
CA GLU A 355 17.05 6.81 -1.12
C GLU A 355 16.15 5.65 -1.55
N ALA A 356 14.90 5.61 -1.06
CA ALA A 356 13.94 4.57 -1.41
C ALA A 356 13.60 4.55 -2.91
N TYR A 357 13.39 5.72 -3.53
CA TYR A 357 13.11 5.80 -4.97
C TYR A 357 14.34 5.50 -5.84
N GLN A 358 15.54 5.88 -5.41
CA GLN A 358 16.78 5.50 -6.10
C GLN A 358 17.01 3.97 -6.05
N ALA A 359 16.81 3.35 -4.89
CA ALA A 359 16.90 1.91 -4.74
C ALA A 359 15.80 1.19 -5.55
N LEU A 360 14.57 1.71 -5.56
CA LEU A 360 13.49 1.18 -6.39
C LEU A 360 13.85 1.18 -7.89
N ALA A 361 14.45 2.26 -8.39
CA ALA A 361 14.87 2.36 -9.77
C ALA A 361 15.92 1.28 -10.14
N ARG A 362 16.85 0.97 -9.23
CA ARG A 362 17.82 -0.12 -9.40
C ARG A 362 17.16 -1.50 -9.40
N ILE A 363 16.23 -1.72 -8.47
CA ILE A 363 15.52 -3.00 -8.33
C ILE A 363 14.65 -3.30 -9.56
N ARG A 364 14.00 -2.28 -10.13
CA ARG A 364 13.18 -2.41 -11.34
C ARG A 364 13.96 -2.69 -12.63
N GLN A 365 15.29 -2.56 -12.62
CA GLN A 365 16.13 -3.00 -13.75
C GLN A 365 16.12 -4.53 -13.90
N ASN A 366 15.85 -5.25 -12.81
CA ASN A 366 15.64 -6.70 -12.88
C ASN A 366 14.18 -6.98 -13.28
N GLU A 367 13.99 -7.76 -14.34
CA GLU A 367 12.66 -8.12 -14.85
C GLU A 367 11.77 -8.76 -13.80
N MET A 368 12.36 -9.49 -12.84
CA MET A 368 11.63 -10.19 -11.78
C MET A 368 10.98 -9.24 -10.75
N TYR A 369 11.45 -8.00 -10.65
CA TYR A 369 10.99 -7.02 -9.64
C TYR A 369 10.47 -5.72 -10.25
N LYS A 370 10.05 -5.75 -11.52
CA LYS A 370 9.47 -4.59 -12.24
C LYS A 370 8.27 -3.98 -11.51
N ASN A 371 7.50 -4.82 -10.82
CA ASN A 371 6.29 -4.43 -10.09
C ASN A 371 6.56 -3.97 -8.65
N ALA A 372 7.81 -3.80 -8.22
CA ALA A 372 8.11 -3.33 -6.87
C ALA A 372 7.57 -1.90 -6.64
N TRP A 373 7.18 -1.58 -5.40
CA TRP A 373 6.72 -0.24 -5.00
C TRP A 373 7.23 0.14 -3.59
N VAL A 374 7.22 1.44 -3.25
CA VAL A 374 7.62 1.92 -1.92
C VAL A 374 6.40 2.01 -1.01
N LEU A 375 6.52 1.50 0.22
CA LEU A 375 5.56 1.62 1.31
C LEU A 375 6.17 2.48 2.42
N LYS A 376 5.42 3.49 2.88
CA LYS A 376 5.77 4.29 4.06
C LYS A 376 5.06 3.74 5.30
N LYS A 377 5.79 3.50 6.39
CA LYS A 377 5.28 2.99 7.67
C LYS A 377 5.65 3.90 8.83
#